data_AF-A0A1G0Y1J7-F1
#
_entry.id   AF-A0A1G0Y1J7-F1
#
_cell.length_a   1.000
_cell.length_b   1.000
_cell.length_c   1.000
_cell.angle_alpha   90.00
_cell.angle_beta   90.00
_cell.angle_gamma   90.00
#
_symmetry.space_group_name_H-M   'P 1'
#
loop_
_entity.id
_entity.type
_entity.pdbx_description
1 polymer ?
#
loop_
_entity_poly.entity_id
_entity_poly.type
_entity_poly.pdbx_seq_one_letter_code
_entity_poly.pdbx_strand_id
1 'polypeptide(L)'
;MKNIFLLTACFLAALMFSSCQSTPDKNLLYFKLADENLKIAEQSQDPKDMEKYYVQSLVNYFKYISAADNAVSANMLELEPDDSETVIEAKIKAKKCIGVLKDKFGKIITYSKDGLRISSQNKP
;
A
#
# COMPACT_ATOMS: atom_id res chain seq x y z
N MET A 1 -15.27 50.29 16.67
CA MET A 1 -14.82 49.47 15.53
C MET A 1 -13.64 48.60 15.93
N LYS A 2 -13.85 47.51 16.70
CA LYS A 2 -12.77 46.61 17.17
C LYS A 2 -13.02 45.11 16.90
N ASN A 3 -14.19 44.73 16.38
CA ASN A 3 -14.59 43.31 16.24
C ASN A 3 -14.42 42.72 14.82
N ILE A 4 -14.01 43.53 13.85
CA ILE A 4 -13.83 43.07 12.45
C ILE A 4 -12.40 42.49 12.24
N PHE A 5 -11.42 42.93 13.04
CA PHE A 5 -10.03 42.46 12.95
C PHE A 5 -9.81 41.02 13.44
N LEU A 6 -10.67 40.51 14.34
CA LEU A 6 -10.52 39.16 14.87
C LEU A 6 -11.00 38.09 13.88
N LEU A 7 -12.04 38.40 13.09
CA LEU A 7 -12.62 37.48 12.12
C LEU A 7 -11.74 37.31 10.87
N THR A 8 -11.06 38.38 10.43
CA THR A 8 -10.15 38.32 9.28
C THR A 8 -8.84 37.58 9.61
N ALA A 9 -8.37 37.65 10.85
CA ALA A 9 -7.21 36.88 11.30
C ALA A 9 -7.47 35.36 11.34
N CYS A 10 -8.68 34.93 11.72
CA CYS A 10 -9.06 33.52 11.69
C CYS A 10 -9.17 32.96 10.26
N PHE A 11 -9.65 33.76 9.29
CA PHE A 11 -9.70 33.35 7.89
C PHE A 11 -8.31 33.24 7.23
N LEU A 12 -7.39 34.14 7.58
CA LEU A 12 -6.01 34.05 7.09
C LEU A 12 -5.25 32.86 7.69
N ALA A 13 -5.47 32.56 8.98
CA ALA A 13 -4.86 31.40 9.63
C ALA A 13 -5.38 30.06 9.07
N ALA A 14 -6.67 29.98 8.72
CA ALA A 14 -7.25 28.80 8.09
C ALA A 14 -6.70 28.54 6.67
N LEU A 15 -6.38 29.59 5.92
CA LEU A 15 -5.76 29.49 4.59
C LEU A 15 -4.28 29.06 4.67
N MET A 16 -3.55 29.43 5.73
CA MET A 16 -2.14 29.06 5.93
C MET A 16 -1.92 27.57 6.26
N PHE A 17 -2.93 26.85 6.74
CA PHE A 17 -2.84 25.38 6.93
C PHE A 17 -3.07 24.58 5.64
N SER A 18 -3.44 25.24 4.54
CA SER A 18 -3.70 24.57 3.27
C SER A 18 -2.48 24.50 2.33
N SER A 19 -1.34 25.06 2.74
CA SER A 19 -0.09 25.02 1.96
C SER A 19 0.94 24.12 2.63
N CYS A 20 1.37 23.10 1.88
CA CYS A 20 2.46 22.15 2.18
C CYS A 20 2.12 20.89 3.00
N GLN A 21 0.99 20.24 2.69
CA GLN A 21 1.07 18.78 2.58
C GLN A 21 1.21 18.48 1.10
N SER A 22 2.41 18.03 0.67
CA SER A 22 2.49 17.29 -0.59
C SER A 22 1.40 16.24 -0.52
N THR A 23 0.51 16.22 -1.52
CA THR A 23 -0.57 15.24 -1.55
C THR A 23 0.11 13.88 -1.36
N PRO A 24 -0.22 13.10 -0.30
CA PRO A 24 0.50 11.88 -0.03
C PRO A 24 0.49 11.05 -1.30
N ASP A 25 1.67 10.63 -1.76
CA ASP A 25 1.73 9.76 -2.93
C ASP A 25 0.86 8.55 -2.62
N LYS A 26 -0.27 8.45 -3.34
CA LYS A 26 -1.28 7.42 -3.13
C LYS A 26 -0.67 6.03 -3.33
N ASN A 27 0.43 5.94 -4.08
CA ASN A 27 1.17 4.71 -4.28
C ASN A 27 1.97 4.35 -3.02
N LEU A 28 2.71 5.30 -2.46
CA LEU A 28 3.45 5.11 -1.20
C LEU A 28 2.53 4.74 -0.02
N LEU A 29 1.27 5.19 -0.04
CA LEU A 29 0.26 4.75 0.94
C LEU A 29 0.01 3.23 0.86
N TYR A 30 -0.07 2.64 -0.33
CA TYR A 30 -0.24 1.20 -0.47
C TYR A 30 0.96 0.42 0.08
N PHE A 31 2.19 0.89 -0.16
CA PHE A 31 3.38 0.27 0.40
C PHE A 31 3.37 0.30 1.93
N LYS A 32 3.12 1.46 2.54
CA LYS A 32 3.06 1.61 4.00
C LYS A 32 1.98 0.73 4.63
N LEU A 33 0.78 0.69 4.03
CA LEU A 33 -0.29 -0.18 4.48
C LEU A 33 0.06 -1.66 4.30
N ALA A 34 0.81 -2.03 3.26
CA ALA A 34 1.26 -3.41 3.07
C ALA A 34 2.23 -3.85 4.17
N ASP A 35 3.20 -2.99 4.51
CA ASP A 35 4.18 -3.21 5.57
C ASP A 35 3.53 -3.32 6.96
N GLU A 36 2.57 -2.44 7.27
CA GLU A 36 1.83 -2.50 8.53
C GLU A 36 1.04 -3.82 8.66
N ASN A 37 0.32 -4.21 7.60
CA ASN A 37 -0.39 -5.49 7.59
C ASN A 37 0.57 -6.68 7.70
N LEU A 38 1.74 -6.64 7.04
CA LEU A 38 2.74 -7.71 7.16
C LEU A 38 3.22 -7.84 8.61
N LYS A 39 3.52 -6.72 9.26
CA LYS A 39 3.92 -6.71 10.67
C LYS A 39 2.85 -7.32 11.58
N ILE A 40 1.58 -6.96 11.37
CA ILE A 40 0.47 -7.53 12.14
C ILE A 40 0.35 -9.04 11.87
N ALA A 41 0.49 -9.48 10.61
CA ALA A 41 0.44 -10.90 10.26
C ALA A 41 1.54 -11.71 10.95
N GLU A 42 2.76 -11.17 11.03
CA GLU A 42 3.92 -11.82 11.66
C GLU A 42 3.83 -11.87 13.18
N GLN A 43 3.11 -10.93 13.80
CA GLN A 43 2.89 -10.88 15.24
C GLN A 43 1.64 -11.65 15.69
N SER A 44 0.72 -11.94 14.76
CA SER A 44 -0.52 -12.64 15.08
C SER A 44 -0.27 -14.09 15.48
N GLN A 45 -0.90 -14.53 16.56
CA GLN A 45 -0.92 -15.93 16.98
C GLN A 45 -2.16 -16.67 16.44
N ASP A 46 -3.22 -15.95 16.06
CA ASP A 46 -4.42 -16.53 15.47
C ASP A 46 -4.18 -16.80 13.97
N PRO A 47 -4.26 -18.06 13.50
CA PRO A 47 -4.10 -18.41 12.10
C PRO A 47 -5.05 -17.65 11.16
N LYS A 48 -6.28 -17.35 11.61
CA LYS A 48 -7.27 -16.64 10.80
C LYS A 48 -6.90 -15.18 10.59
N ASP A 49 -6.44 -14.51 11.64
CA ASP A 49 -5.93 -13.15 11.54
C ASP A 49 -4.62 -13.10 10.76
N MET A 50 -3.73 -14.06 10.99
CA MET A 50 -2.48 -14.20 10.22
C MET A 50 -2.80 -14.30 8.72
N GLU A 51 -3.68 -15.21 8.32
CA GLU A 51 -4.11 -15.37 6.92
C GLU A 51 -4.69 -14.06 6.35
N LYS A 52 -5.62 -13.43 7.08
CA LYS A 52 -6.26 -12.17 6.68
C LYS A 52 -5.23 -11.08 6.42
N TYR A 53 -4.29 -10.87 7.34
CA TYR A 53 -3.30 -9.81 7.23
C TYR A 53 -2.24 -10.11 6.17
N TYR A 54 -1.86 -11.37 5.94
CA TYR A 54 -1.04 -11.74 4.79
C TYR A 54 -1.74 -11.47 3.46
N VAL A 55 -3.04 -11.76 3.35
CA VAL A 55 -3.84 -11.43 2.16
C VAL A 55 -3.90 -9.92 1.93
N GLN A 56 -4.19 -9.14 2.97
CA GLN A 56 -4.27 -7.67 2.87
C GLN A 56 -2.92 -7.06 2.49
N SER A 57 -1.82 -7.54 3.10
CA SER A 57 -0.47 -7.12 2.76
C SER A 57 -0.14 -7.41 1.30
N LEU A 58 -0.42 -8.65 0.83
CA LEU A 58 -0.21 -9.04 -0.56
C LEU A 58 -0.96 -8.15 -1.55
N VAL A 59 -2.25 -7.90 -1.31
CA VAL A 59 -3.09 -7.05 -2.18
C VAL A 59 -2.50 -5.64 -2.27
N ASN A 60 -2.02 -5.08 -1.16
CA ASN A 60 -1.47 -3.73 -1.13
C ASN A 60 -0.10 -3.64 -1.81
N TYR A 61 0.80 -4.62 -1.64
CA TYR A 61 2.04 -4.65 -2.42
C TYR A 61 1.76 -4.75 -3.91
N PHE A 62 0.79 -5.57 -4.33
CA PHE A 62 0.42 -5.66 -5.74
C PHE A 62 -0.12 -4.33 -6.28
N LYS A 63 -0.96 -3.61 -5.52
CA LYS A 63 -1.44 -2.27 -5.91
C LYS A 63 -0.28 -1.29 -6.09
N TYR A 64 0.68 -1.28 -5.17
CA TYR A 64 1.87 -0.44 -5.27
C TYR A 64 2.71 -0.80 -6.50
N ILE A 65 3.04 -2.08 -6.68
CA ILE A 65 3.81 -2.57 -7.83
C ILE A 65 3.13 -2.24 -9.16
N SER A 66 1.83 -2.51 -9.29
CA SER A 66 1.08 -2.19 -10.50
C SER A 66 1.05 -0.69 -10.78
N ALA A 67 0.91 0.15 -9.74
CA ALA A 67 0.92 1.59 -9.92
C ALA A 67 2.30 2.11 -10.36
N ALA A 68 3.37 1.59 -9.75
CA ALA A 68 4.74 1.96 -10.10
C ALA A 68 5.15 1.45 -11.51
N ASP A 69 4.88 0.19 -11.83
CA ASP A 69 5.18 -0.38 -13.16
C ASP A 69 4.38 0.35 -14.27
N ASN A 70 3.15 0.80 -14.00
CA ASN A 70 2.36 1.59 -14.96
C ASN A 70 2.88 3.03 -15.10
N ALA A 71 3.37 3.65 -14.03
CA ALA A 71 3.98 4.98 -14.09
C ALA A 71 5.21 5.00 -15.02
N VAL A 72 6.06 3.97 -14.94
CA VAL A 72 7.20 3.76 -15.84
C VAL A 72 6.78 3.66 -17.31
N SER A 73 5.63 3.04 -17.59
CA SER A 73 5.12 2.87 -18.96
C SER A 73 4.41 4.09 -19.54
N ALA A 74 3.89 4.97 -18.68
CA ALA A 74 2.95 6.02 -19.07
C ALA A 74 3.60 7.37 -19.39
N ASN A 75 4.74 7.70 -18.77
CA ASN A 75 5.56 8.85 -19.13
C ASN A 75 6.88 8.78 -18.36
N MET A 76 7.93 9.28 -19.00
CA MET A 76 9.29 9.49 -18.51
C MET A 76 9.34 10.60 -17.44
N LEU A 77 8.48 10.50 -16.41
CA LEU A 77 8.70 11.14 -15.12
C LEU A 77 9.70 10.22 -14.42
N GLU A 78 10.94 10.70 -14.27
CA GLU A 78 12.01 10.00 -13.57
C GLU A 78 11.43 9.42 -12.27
N LEU A 79 11.35 8.08 -12.20
CA LEU A 79 11.24 7.42 -10.91
C LEU A 79 12.41 7.96 -10.10
N GLU A 80 12.11 8.62 -8.98
CA GLU A 80 13.15 8.94 -8.01
C GLU A 80 13.89 7.62 -7.71
N PRO A 81 15.23 7.62 -7.56
CA PRO A 81 16.00 6.40 -7.34
C PRO A 81 15.43 5.51 -6.22
N ASP A 82 14.83 6.13 -5.20
CA ASP A 82 14.16 5.49 -4.05
C ASP A 82 12.92 4.67 -4.42
N ASP A 83 12.16 5.06 -5.46
CA ASP A 83 10.99 4.32 -5.92
C ASP A 83 11.38 2.97 -6.55
N SER A 84 12.54 2.92 -7.23
CA SER A 84 13.02 1.69 -7.84
C SER A 84 13.42 0.64 -6.80
N GLU A 85 14.06 1.07 -5.70
CA GLU A 85 14.41 0.21 -4.57
C GLU A 85 13.15 -0.24 -3.81
N THR A 86 12.21 0.69 -3.57
CA THR A 86 10.94 0.39 -2.89
C THR A 86 10.07 -0.59 -3.69
N VAL A 87 10.06 -0.52 -5.03
CA VAL A 87 9.38 -1.50 -5.90
C VAL A 87 10.04 -2.88 -5.82
N ILE A 88 11.37 -2.95 -5.79
CA ILE A 88 12.08 -4.21 -5.61
C ILE A 88 11.73 -4.81 -4.24
N GLU A 89 11.74 -4.00 -3.19
CA GLU A 89 11.35 -4.41 -1.84
C GLU A 89 9.91 -4.93 -1.81
N ALA A 90 8.96 -4.20 -2.41
CA ALA A 90 7.57 -4.64 -2.52
C ALA A 90 7.44 -5.98 -3.24
N LYS A 91 8.20 -6.21 -4.33
CA LYS A 91 8.22 -7.49 -5.06
C LYS A 91 8.76 -8.63 -4.20
N ILE A 92 9.79 -8.39 -3.39
CA ILE A 92 10.35 -9.37 -2.45
C ILE A 92 9.33 -9.71 -1.34
N LYS A 93 8.73 -8.70 -0.71
CA LYS A 93 7.76 -8.91 0.37
C LYS A 93 6.45 -9.56 -0.14
N ALA A 94 6.01 -9.23 -1.35
CA ALA A 94 4.89 -9.93 -2.00
C ALA A 94 5.19 -11.42 -2.21
N LYS A 95 6.40 -11.79 -2.68
CA LYS A 95 6.81 -13.20 -2.80
C LYS A 95 6.79 -13.93 -1.47
N LYS A 96 7.24 -13.28 -0.38
CA LYS A 96 7.15 -13.83 0.98
C LYS A 96 5.69 -14.12 1.38
N CYS A 97 4.79 -13.17 1.17
CA CYS A 97 3.37 -13.36 1.45
C CYS A 97 2.79 -14.55 0.65
N ILE A 98 3.15 -14.68 -0.64
CA ILE A 98 2.73 -15.80 -1.48
C ILE A 98 3.20 -17.14 -0.90
N GLY A 99 4.49 -17.23 -0.52
CA GLY A 99 5.06 -18.43 0.10
C GLY A 99 4.29 -18.83 1.35
N VAL A 100 4.07 -17.89 2.27
CA VAL A 100 3.35 -18.17 3.53
C VAL A 100 1.88 -18.57 3.27
N LEU A 101 1.18 -17.85 2.39
CA LEU A 101 -0.22 -18.15 2.04
C LEU A 101 -0.37 -19.52 1.37
N LYS A 102 0.59 -19.93 0.55
CA LYS A 102 0.62 -21.26 -0.04
C LYS A 102 0.93 -22.33 1.00
N ASP A 103 2.05 -22.16 1.72
CA ASP A 103 2.63 -23.22 2.54
C ASP A 103 1.86 -23.46 3.83
N LYS A 104 1.33 -22.39 4.45
CA LYS A 104 0.57 -22.49 5.71
C LYS A 104 -0.94 -22.57 5.51
N PHE A 105 -1.47 -21.92 4.48
CA PHE A 105 -2.92 -21.72 4.30
C PHE A 105 -3.49 -22.37 3.04
N GLY A 106 -2.66 -23.04 2.22
CA GLY A 106 -3.12 -23.75 1.02
C GLY A 106 -3.75 -22.82 -0.03
N LYS A 107 -3.34 -21.55 -0.09
CA LYS A 107 -3.85 -20.60 -1.09
C LYS A 107 -3.15 -20.76 -2.42
N ILE A 108 -3.96 -20.74 -3.48
CA ILE A 108 -3.49 -20.58 -4.86
C ILE A 108 -3.63 -19.10 -5.20
N ILE A 109 -2.48 -18.51 -5.54
CA ILE A 109 -2.39 -17.11 -5.92
C ILE A 109 -2.02 -17.05 -7.40
N THR A 110 -2.83 -16.36 -8.19
CA THR A 110 -2.62 -16.18 -9.61
C THR A 110 -2.62 -14.69 -9.92
N TYR A 111 -1.57 -14.23 -10.59
CA TYR A 111 -1.48 -12.86 -11.07
C TYR A 111 -1.58 -12.87 -12.60
N SER A 112 -2.50 -12.07 -13.13
CA SER A 112 -2.76 -11.94 -14.56
C SER A 112 -3.05 -10.49 -14.91
N LYS A 113 -3.24 -10.19 -16.21
CA LYS A 113 -3.67 -8.86 -16.66
C LYS A 113 -5.00 -8.43 -16.03
N ASP A 114 -5.84 -9.38 -15.63
CA ASP A 114 -7.14 -9.13 -14.97
C ASP A 114 -7.00 -8.87 -13.47
N GLY A 115 -5.77 -8.83 -12.94
CA GLY A 115 -5.46 -8.58 -11.54
C GLY A 115 -5.06 -9.82 -10.75
N LEU A 116 -5.01 -9.64 -9.43
CA LEU A 116 -4.65 -10.66 -8.45
C LEU A 116 -5.87 -11.50 -8.08
N ARG A 117 -5.79 -12.82 -8.26
CA ARG A 117 -6.78 -13.78 -7.79
C ARG A 117 -6.19 -14.64 -6.69
N ILE A 118 -6.95 -14.81 -5.60
CA ILE A 118 -6.60 -15.66 -4.47
C ILE A 118 -7.74 -16.65 -4.30
N SER A 119 -7.42 -17.94 -4.34
CA SER A 119 -8.36 -19.04 -4.16
C SER A 119 -7.81 -20.06 -3.17
N SER A 120 -8.68 -20.85 -2.56
CA SER A 120 -8.27 -21.96 -1.71
C SER A 120 -8.07 -23.21 -2.56
N GLN A 121 -7.05 -24.03 -2.26
CA GLN A 121 -7.08 -25.42 -2.71
C GLN A 121 -8.30 -26.09 -2.07
N ASN A 122 -9.24 -26.59 -2.88
CA ASN A 122 -10.21 -27.56 -2.41
C ASN A 122 -9.41 -28.80 -2.01
N LYS A 123 -9.21 -29.00 -0.71
CA LYS A 123 -8.77 -30.31 -0.22
C LYS A 123 -9.89 -31.31 -0.56
N PRO A 124 -9.58 -32.42 -1.23
CA PRO A 124 -10.55 -33.49 -1.47
C PRO A 124 -11.08 -34.07 -0.15
#